data_AF-A0A848HPE7-F1
#
_entry.id   AF-A0A848HPE7-F1
#
_cell.length_a   1.000
_cell.length_b   1.000
_cell.length_c   1.000
_cell.angle_alpha   90.00
_cell.angle_beta   90.00
_cell.angle_gamma   90.00
#
_symmetry.space_group_name_H-M   'P 1'
#
loop_
_entity.id
_entity.type
_entity.pdbx_description
1 polymer ?
#
loop_
_entity_poly.entity_id
_entity_poly.type
_entity_poly.pdbx_seq_one_letter_code
_entity_poly.pdbx_strand_id
1 'polypeptide(L)' 'MTTLNSTFGMEYAPTPFMIRFGRREMLVTRDFRKRFYAVNPFIECDTGVEPGHVEILLFSRWLLILSKAH' A
#
# COMPACT_ATOMS: atom_id res chain seq x y z
N MET A 1 -14.55 -6.93 -6.16
CA MET A 1 -15.21 -5.83 -5.42
C MET A 1 -14.55 -5.85 -4.06
N THR A 2 -13.47 -5.10 -3.88
CA THR A 2 -12.55 -5.25 -2.74
C THR A 2 -12.20 -3.86 -2.24
N THR A 3 -12.88 -3.41 -1.20
CA THR A 3 -12.52 -2.21 -0.43
C THR A 3 -11.24 -2.50 0.38
N LEU A 4 -10.48 -1.47 0.77
CA LEU A 4 -9.24 -1.57 1.58
C LEU A 4 -9.49 -2.02 3.04
N ASN A 5 -10.49 -2.86 3.27
CA ASN A 5 -10.83 -3.39 4.60
C ASN A 5 -10.11 -4.72 4.91
N SER A 6 -9.11 -5.08 4.10
CA SER A 6 -8.27 -6.25 4.32
C SER A 6 -7.19 -5.93 5.35
N THR A 7 -7.30 -6.55 6.52
CA THR A 7 -6.29 -6.50 7.59
C THR A 7 -5.08 -7.39 7.32
N PHE A 8 -5.08 -8.15 6.22
CA PHE A 8 -4.05 -9.14 5.95
C PHE A 8 -2.68 -8.49 5.70
N GLY A 9 -1.70 -8.84 6.54
CA GLY A 9 -0.34 -8.28 6.49
C GLY A 9 -0.20 -6.85 7.05
N MET A 10 -1.30 -6.19 7.43
CA MET A 10 -1.28 -4.85 8.03
C MET A 10 -1.14 -4.86 9.56
N GLU A 11 -1.14 -6.04 10.19
CA GLU A 11 -0.99 -6.21 11.64
C GLU A 11 0.31 -5.60 12.20
N TYR A 12 1.35 -5.54 11.36
CA TYR A 12 2.66 -4.98 11.70
C TYR A 12 2.84 -3.54 11.19
N ALA A 13 1.83 -2.96 10.54
CA ALA A 13 1.93 -1.66 9.94
C ALA A 13 1.93 -0.55 11.01
N PRO A 14 2.95 0.32 11.05
CA PRO A 14 3.00 1.39 12.04
C PRO A 14 2.03 2.51 11.67
N THR A 15 0.97 2.65 12.48
CA THR A 15 -0.03 3.74 12.41
C THR A 15 -0.45 4.09 10.97
N PRO A 16 -1.12 3.16 10.26
CA PRO A 16 -1.62 3.45 8.93
C PRO A 16 -2.74 4.49 8.98
N PHE A 17 -2.85 5.33 7.95
CA PHE A 17 -3.99 6.22 7.76
C PHE A 17 -4.51 6.11 6.33
N MET A 18 -5.82 6.32 6.18
CA MET A 18 -6.49 6.19 4.90
C MET A 18 -6.89 7.55 4.36
N ILE A 19 -6.65 7.75 3.06
CA ILE A 19 -7.10 8.92 2.32
C ILE A 19 -8.01 8.45 1.19
N ARG A 20 -9.12 9.15 0.99
CA ARG A 20 -10.00 8.95 -0.16
C ARG A 20 -9.79 10.07 -1.17
N PHE A 21 -9.40 9.69 -2.39
CA PHE A 21 -9.28 10.59 -3.54
C PHE A 21 -10.34 10.22 -4.57
N GLY A 22 -11.51 10.89 -4.50
CA GLY A 22 -12.64 10.63 -5.38
C GLY A 22 -13.17 9.19 -5.26
N ARG A 23 -13.00 8.39 -6.32
CA ARG A 23 -13.38 6.97 -6.39
C ARG A 23 -12.20 6.02 -6.10
N ARG A 24 -11.15 6.49 -5.43
CA ARG A 24 -10.00 5.67 -5.01
C ARG A 24 -9.74 5.85 -3.53
N GLU A 25 -9.47 4.74 -2.86
CA GLU A 25 -9.01 4.71 -1.49
C GLU A 25 -7.50 4.44 -1.53
N MET A 26 -6.76 5.15 -0.69
CA MET A 26 -5.33 5.01 -0.55
C MET A 26 -5.00 4.84 0.93
N LEU A 27 -4.45 3.70 1.27
CA LEU A 27 -3.87 3.44 2.58
C LEU A 27 -2.40 3.87 2.55
N VAL A 28 -2.01 4.70 3.51
CA VAL A 28 -0.64 5.19 3.64
C VAL A 28 -0.06 4.65 4.94
N THR A 29 1.08 3.99 4.85
CA THR A 29 1.83 3.48 6.01
C THR A 29 3.33 3.56 5.77
N ARG A 30 4.15 3.39 6.81
CA ARG A 30 5.59 3.20 6.59
C ARG A 30 5.84 1.77 6.12
N ASP A 31 6.83 1.60 5.25
CA ASP A 31 7.26 0.27 4.85
C ASP A 31 7.74 -0.51 6.09
N PHE A 32 7.13 -1.66 6.31
CA PHE A 32 7.41 -2.57 7.42
C PHE A 32 7.91 -3.93 6.91
N ARG A 33 8.02 -4.09 5.58
CA ARG A 33 8.43 -5.35 4.96
C ARG A 33 9.94 -5.41 4.85
N LYS A 34 10.51 -6.59 5.15
CA LYS A 34 11.90 -6.89 4.83
C LYS A 34 11.99 -7.24 3.35
N ARG A 35 12.64 -6.40 2.56
CA ARG A 35 12.85 -6.62 1.12
C ARG A 35 14.20 -7.28 0.90
N PHE A 36 14.21 -8.36 0.12
CA PHE A 36 15.42 -9.14 -0.18
C PHE A 36 16.04 -8.80 -1.54
N TYR A 37 15.62 -7.68 -2.13
CA TYR A 37 16.04 -7.23 -3.45
C TYR A 37 16.29 -5.72 -3.42
N ALA A 38 17.05 -5.23 -4.41
CA ALA A 38 17.33 -3.80 -4.55
C ALA A 38 16.07 -3.05 -5.01
N VAL A 39 15.60 -2.13 -4.17
CA VAL A 39 14.45 -1.28 -4.49
C VAL A 39 14.88 -0.01 -5.22
N ASN A 40 14.00 0.51 -6.07
CA ASN A 40 14.21 1.85 -6.62
C ASN A 40 14.07 2.87 -5.47
N PRO A 41 15.06 3.77 -5.27
CA PRO A 41 15.06 4.69 -4.13
C PRO A 41 13.93 5.74 -4.19
N PHE A 42 13.30 5.94 -5.35
CA PHE A 42 12.26 6.95 -5.53
C PHE A 42 10.86 6.35 -5.58
N ILE A 43 10.64 5.42 -6.50
CA ILE A 43 9.33 4.82 -6.72
C ILE A 43 9.44 3.39 -7.24
N GLU A 44 8.67 2.51 -6.63
CA GLU A 44 8.50 1.13 -7.06
C GLU A 44 7.02 0.77 -6.98
N CYS A 45 6.49 0.16 -8.04
CA CYS A 45 5.11 -0.26 -8.12
C CYS A 45 5.05 -1.79 -8.14
N ASP A 46 4.18 -2.37 -7.33
CA ASP A 46 3.98 -3.81 -7.23
C ASP A 46 2.47 -4.13 -7.26
N THR A 47 2.17 -5.37 -7.61
CA THR A 47 0.86 -5.96 -7.42
C THR A 47 0.54 -6.04 -5.93
N GLY A 48 -0.61 -5.51 -5.53
CA GLY A 48 -1.10 -5.69 -4.16
C GLY A 48 -1.42 -7.15 -3.89
N VAL A 49 -1.43 -7.52 -2.60
CA VAL A 49 -1.69 -8.90 -2.14
C VAL A 49 -3.05 -9.41 -2.63
N GLU A 50 -4.04 -8.52 -2.76
CA GLU A 50 -5.39 -8.85 -3.20
C GLU A 50 -5.69 -8.27 -4.60
N PRO A 51 -6.48 -8.99 -5.43
CA PRO A 51 -6.91 -8.47 -6.72
C PRO A 51 -7.58 -7.10 -6.62
N GLY A 52 -7.14 -6.17 -7.46
CA GLY A 52 -7.65 -4.79 -7.48
C GLY A 52 -6.88 -3.82 -6.59
N HIS A 53 -5.85 -4.29 -5.88
CA HIS A 53 -4.94 -3.44 -5.12
C HIS A 53 -3.62 -3.23 -5.86
N VAL A 54 -3.08 -2.02 -5.74
CA VAL A 54 -1.76 -1.65 -6.24
C VAL A 54 -0.95 -1.11 -5.08
N GLU A 55 0.28 -1.62 -4.93
CA GLU A 55 1.20 -1.13 -3.92
C GLU A 55 2.27 -0.25 -4.57
N ILE A 56 2.58 0.86 -3.93
CA ILE A 56 3.63 1.78 -4.34
C ILE A 56 4.55 2.02 -3.15
N LEU A 57 5.82 1.65 -3.30
CA LEU A 57 6.86 2.09 -2.39
C LEU A 57 7.39 3.45 -2.86
N LEU A 58 7.24 4.45 -2.01
CA LEU A 58 7.69 5.80 -2.25
C LEU A 58 8.85 6.14 -1.30
N PHE A 59 9.94 6.67 -1.87
CA PHE A 59 11.16 7.04 -1.15
C PHE A 59 11.74 5.92 -0.26
N SER A 60 11.56 4.65 -0.66
CA SER A 60 11.95 3.45 0.10
C SER A 60 11.47 3.43 1.56
N ARG A 61 10.40 4.18 1.88
CA ARG A 61 9.98 4.40 3.26
C ARG A 61 8.47 4.41 3.44
N TRP A 62 7.74 4.87 2.44
CA TRP A 62 6.29 4.97 2.49
C TRP A 62 5.68 3.93 1.59
N LEU A 63 4.81 3.09 2.14
CA LEU A 63 4.03 2.12 1.41
C LEU A 63 2.63 2.71 1.20
N LEU A 64 2.25 2.89 -0.05
CA LEU A 64 0.94 3.36 -0.48
C LEU A 64 0.19 2.17 -1.08
N ILE A 65 -0.96 1.81 -0.52
CA ILE A 65 -1.81 0.76 -1.07
C ILE A 65 -3.04 1.44 -1.65
N LEU A 66 -3.19 1.40 -2.97
CA LEU A 66 -4.33 1.95 -3.66
C LEU A 66 -5.35 0.85 -3.93
N SER A 67 -6.62 1.19 -3.75
CA SER A 67 -7.76 0.40 -4.21
C SER A 67 -8.78 1.27 -4.91
N LYS A 68 -9.63 0.63 -5.71
CA LYS A 68 -10.83 1.26 -6.24
C LYS A 68 -11.82 1.47 -5.09
N ALA A 69 -12.09 2.73 -4.76
CA ALA A 69 -13.17 3.05 -3.83
C ALA A 69 -14.50 2.75 -4.52
N HIS A 70 -15.44 2.23 -3.74
CA HIS A 70 -16.82 2.09 -4.19
C HIS A 70 -17.54 3.44 -4.14
#